data_AF-A0A6P6S1I3-F1
#
_entry.id   AF-A0A6P6S1I3-F1
#
_cell.length_a   1.000
_cell.length_b   1.000
_cell.length_c   1.000
_cell.angle_alpha   90.00
_cell.angle_beta   90.00
_cell.angle_gamma   90.00
#
_symmetry.space_group_name_H-M   'P 1'
#
loop_
_entity.id
_entity.type
_entity.pdbx_description
1 polymer ?
#
loop_
_entity_poly.entity_id
_entity_poly.type
_entity_poly.pdbx_seq_one_letter_code
_entity_poly.pdbx_strand_id
1 'polypeptide(L)'
;MRLSFGAVAVLGAFQCISIGLAADLPFPADIALKKAVGTAVATPLQEALKDLYAYLVHDKGSRAVRRFRYSLAGVKHGDVLKLSQFIMGKIRTEIFDGRVNEKTWDMLTMELYFALLDWWMKTPEHPKDAADIGVWHALVGLYKDVVAPALRGSSRIASFNELLLDPELADVKKWVGQWKGTPPPQIPHEKPMIEEANDGSQTEFAMHRLQAVTRQVSQAPNAAPDDVVICCAIRTPLTKAKRGGLKDEFPESLLGTLFAAMIRKTNIDPQVIEDVCIGNVLQPGAGALGARIATFLGGLSRTTSVHTVNRQCSSGLQAVAAIAGSITAGNIDIGIAGGVESMTHFDMTSVLNPEKISEKVFQEEQARNCLLPMGVTSDILAKRFGITRAEQDTIAFESHAKAWAAQTSSRFREEIVPVTVKVRDAQGNETILTVDKDDGIRKGTSMDALQRLRPVFDKQGTTTAGNSSQVTDGAALVLLARRSAAIRLKLPILARFVSFAVAGVDPEIMGIGPAVAIPKALEKAGLRMDDISVFELNEAFASQVAYCIKKLGVPKEKLNPNGGAIALGHPLGCTGARQIATLLPELRRKKARFGVVSMCIGTGMGAAAVIENLAQ
;
A
#
# COMPACT_ATOMS: atom_id res chain seq x y z
N MET A 1 34.09 13.37 -4.80
CA MET A 1 34.47 14.15 -6.00
C MET A 1 33.29 14.58 -6.91
N ARG A 2 32.04 14.59 -6.42
CA ARG A 2 30.89 15.32 -7.02
C ARG A 2 30.28 16.34 -6.02
N LEU A 3 31.14 16.90 -5.16
CA LEU A 3 30.89 18.08 -4.33
C LEU A 3 31.72 19.28 -4.80
N SER A 4 32.43 19.15 -5.94
CA SER A 4 33.51 20.05 -6.35
C SER A 4 33.18 20.92 -7.58
N PHE A 5 31.96 20.83 -8.15
CA PHE A 5 31.53 21.71 -9.24
C PHE A 5 30.50 22.76 -8.81
N GLY A 6 29.76 22.53 -7.71
CA GLY A 6 28.87 23.53 -7.11
C GLY A 6 29.62 24.66 -6.40
N ALA A 7 30.75 24.34 -5.75
CA ALA A 7 31.57 25.33 -5.05
C ALA A 7 32.32 26.28 -6.02
N VAL A 8 32.68 25.82 -7.22
CA VAL A 8 33.39 26.65 -8.23
C VAL A 8 32.42 27.63 -8.92
N ALA A 9 31.15 27.26 -9.10
CA ALA A 9 30.12 28.18 -9.59
C ALA A 9 29.74 29.25 -8.54
N VAL A 10 29.75 28.88 -7.26
CA VAL A 10 29.53 29.82 -6.15
C VAL A 10 30.72 30.77 -5.98
N LEU A 11 31.97 30.29 -6.09
CA LEU A 11 33.17 31.14 -6.06
C LEU A 11 33.30 32.07 -7.28
N GLY A 12 32.78 31.67 -8.46
CA GLY A 12 32.70 32.55 -9.63
C GLY A 12 31.66 33.67 -9.48
N ALA A 13 30.56 33.42 -8.77
CA ALA A 13 29.54 34.44 -8.47
C ALA A 13 29.99 35.44 -7.39
N PHE A 14 30.96 35.09 -6.56
CA PHE A 14 31.51 35.98 -5.53
C PHE A 14 32.56 36.98 -6.06
N GLN A 15 33.09 36.80 -7.27
CA GLN A 15 34.08 37.74 -7.82
C GLN A 15 33.47 38.94 -8.59
N CYS A 16 32.18 38.88 -8.95
CA CYS A 16 31.48 40.00 -9.58
C CYS A 16 30.70 40.89 -8.59
N ILE A 17 30.56 40.49 -7.32
CA ILE A 17 29.85 41.28 -6.29
C ILE A 17 30.81 42.20 -5.51
N SER A 18 32.12 42.04 -5.69
CA SER A 18 33.16 42.85 -5.03
C SER A 18 33.49 44.16 -5.76
N ILE A 19 32.86 44.46 -6.89
CA ILE A 19 33.08 45.69 -7.65
C ILE A 19 31.74 46.36 -7.82
N GLY A 20 31.35 47.14 -6.80
CA GLY A 20 30.09 47.86 -6.75
C GLY A 20 29.91 48.73 -7.99
N LEU A 21 28.93 48.36 -8.82
CA LEU A 21 28.34 49.20 -9.84
C LEU A 21 26.83 49.10 -9.70
N ALA A 22 26.22 50.23 -9.35
CA ALA A 22 24.78 50.42 -9.34
C ALA A 22 24.25 50.37 -10.77
N ALA A 23 23.25 49.51 -11.02
CA ALA A 23 22.30 49.68 -12.11
C ALA A 23 21.06 48.80 -11.85
N ASP A 24 19.89 49.41 -12.00
CA ASP A 24 18.56 48.80 -11.90
C ASP A 24 18.42 47.53 -12.75
N LEU A 25 18.07 46.39 -12.12
CA LEU A 25 17.36 45.28 -12.76
C LEU A 25 16.50 44.51 -11.73
N PRO A 26 15.30 44.02 -12.11
CA PRO A 26 14.36 43.36 -11.20
C PRO A 26 14.69 41.87 -11.01
N PHE A 27 14.49 41.37 -9.78
CA PHE A 27 14.51 39.95 -9.35
C PHE A 27 15.85 39.17 -9.40
N PRO A 28 16.33 38.73 -8.21
CA PRO A 28 16.70 37.31 -8.05
C PRO A 28 16.42 36.68 -6.66
N ALA A 29 15.67 37.32 -5.77
CA ALA A 29 15.36 36.76 -4.44
C ALA A 29 14.36 35.58 -4.51
N ASP A 30 13.42 35.63 -5.45
CA ASP A 30 12.32 34.68 -5.57
C ASP A 30 12.76 33.35 -6.20
N ILE A 31 13.84 33.33 -6.97
CA ILE A 31 14.39 32.10 -7.57
C ILE A 31 15.18 31.31 -6.52
N ALA A 32 15.93 31.99 -5.66
CA ALA A 32 16.63 31.35 -4.54
C ALA A 32 15.63 30.79 -3.51
N LEU A 33 14.56 31.54 -3.21
CA LEU A 33 13.48 31.09 -2.34
C LEU A 33 12.71 29.91 -2.95
N LYS A 34 12.35 29.96 -4.25
CA LYS A 34 11.71 28.84 -4.97
C LYS A 34 12.61 27.61 -5.05
N LYS A 35 13.93 27.79 -5.14
CA LYS A 35 14.90 26.69 -5.15
C LYS A 35 15.08 26.08 -3.76
N ALA A 36 15.11 26.91 -2.71
CA ALA A 36 15.13 26.47 -1.31
C ALA A 36 13.83 25.75 -0.91
N VAL A 37 12.67 26.30 -1.29
CA VAL A 37 11.34 25.68 -1.13
C VAL A 37 11.25 24.40 -1.95
N GLY A 38 11.83 24.37 -3.15
CA GLY A 38 11.92 23.17 -4.00
C GLY A 38 12.78 22.06 -3.40
N THR A 39 13.85 22.39 -2.68
CA THR A 39 14.63 21.42 -1.88
C THR A 39 13.97 21.01 -0.56
N ALA A 40 13.09 21.85 0.00
CA ALA A 40 12.38 21.58 1.25
C ALA A 40 11.23 20.56 1.12
N VAL A 41 10.84 20.17 -0.11
CA VAL A 41 9.77 19.17 -0.36
C VAL A 41 10.24 17.72 -0.12
N ALA A 42 11.53 17.51 0.20
CA ALA A 42 12.12 16.19 0.43
C ALA A 42 12.38 15.85 1.91
N THR A 43 12.20 16.81 2.83
CA THR A 43 12.34 16.62 4.28
C THR A 43 10.93 16.58 4.90
N PRO A 44 10.66 15.79 5.97
CA PRO A 44 9.38 15.89 6.68
C PRO A 44 9.05 17.35 6.97
N LEU A 45 7.81 17.80 6.75
CA LEU A 45 7.43 19.21 6.87
C LEU A 45 7.90 19.84 8.19
N GLN A 46 7.97 19.07 9.28
CA GLN A 46 8.56 19.48 10.56
C GLN A 46 10.07 19.75 10.49
N GLU A 47 10.86 18.92 9.82
CA GLU A 47 12.31 19.10 9.62
C GLU A 47 12.58 20.22 8.61
N ALA A 48 11.82 20.27 7.51
CA ALA A 48 11.90 21.34 6.51
C ALA A 48 11.56 22.72 7.11
N LEU A 49 10.57 22.79 7.99
CA LEU A 49 10.22 24.03 8.69
C LEU A 49 11.19 24.37 9.83
N LYS A 50 11.82 23.37 10.46
CA LYS A 50 12.89 23.57 11.44
C LYS A 50 14.16 24.11 10.77
N ASP A 51 14.48 23.62 9.58
CA ASP A 51 15.56 24.12 8.73
C ASP A 51 15.22 25.49 8.13
N LEU A 52 13.96 25.74 7.75
CA LEU A 52 13.49 27.05 7.28
C LEU A 52 13.51 28.09 8.41
N TYR A 53 13.12 27.71 9.63
CA TYR A 53 13.21 28.54 10.83
C TYR A 53 14.68 28.80 11.19
N ALA A 54 15.51 27.76 11.21
CA ALA A 54 16.95 27.92 11.40
C ALA A 54 17.52 28.87 10.36
N TYR A 55 17.17 28.73 9.08
CA TYR A 55 17.62 29.64 8.01
C TYR A 55 17.12 31.08 8.18
N LEU A 56 15.84 31.29 8.50
CA LEU A 56 15.24 32.61 8.74
C LEU A 56 15.80 33.29 10.00
N VAL A 57 16.23 32.52 11.01
CA VAL A 57 16.72 33.01 12.30
C VAL A 57 18.26 33.12 12.36
N HIS A 58 19.00 32.21 11.72
CA HIS A 58 20.47 32.21 11.68
C HIS A 58 21.02 33.07 10.54
N ASP A 59 20.45 33.02 9.33
CA ASP A 59 21.04 33.65 8.12
C ASP A 59 20.50 35.07 7.87
N LYS A 60 19.32 35.39 8.43
CA LYS A 60 18.84 36.76 8.57
C LYS A 60 18.54 37.05 10.04
N GLY A 61 19.57 37.44 10.78
CA GLY A 61 19.45 38.14 12.06
C GLY A 61 18.73 39.49 11.92
N SER A 62 17.48 39.49 11.45
CA SER A 62 16.68 40.68 11.23
C SER A 62 16.44 41.34 12.58
N ARG A 63 16.57 42.67 12.58
CA ARG A 63 16.26 43.52 13.73
C ARG A 63 14.82 43.28 14.23
N ALA A 64 13.94 42.68 13.42
CA ALA A 64 12.55 42.38 13.70
C ALA A 64 12.36 41.10 14.54
N VAL A 65 13.07 40.00 14.25
CA VAL A 65 13.08 38.79 15.10
C VAL A 65 13.68 39.10 16.48
N ARG A 66 14.77 39.89 16.52
CA ARG A 66 15.34 40.40 17.78
C ARG A 66 14.38 41.31 18.55
N ARG A 67 13.58 42.16 17.90
CA ARG A 67 12.59 43.03 18.56
C ARG A 67 11.35 42.27 19.05
N PHE A 68 10.92 41.23 18.33
CA PHE A 68 9.82 40.36 18.75
C PHE A 68 10.18 39.54 20.00
N ARG A 69 11.42 39.02 20.06
CA ARG A 69 12.00 38.39 21.26
C ARG A 69 11.94 39.27 22.51
N TYR A 70 12.00 40.60 22.37
CA TYR A 70 11.87 41.52 23.50
C TYR A 70 10.43 41.70 23.99
N SER A 71 9.42 41.43 23.15
CA SER A 71 8.01 41.61 23.51
C SER A 71 7.39 40.43 24.29
N LEU A 72 7.89 39.20 24.07
CA LEU A 72 7.42 37.98 24.76
C LEU A 72 8.18 37.68 26.06
N ALA A 73 9.28 38.38 26.30
CA ALA A 73 10.16 38.26 27.45
C ALA A 73 9.51 38.47 28.83
N GLY A 74 8.27 38.96 28.89
CA GLY A 74 7.53 39.27 30.12
C GLY A 74 6.43 38.28 30.51
N VAL A 75 6.18 37.22 29.71
CA VAL A 75 5.11 36.23 29.97
C VAL A 75 5.54 35.31 31.12
N LYS A 76 4.78 35.27 32.22
CA LYS A 76 5.03 34.35 33.35
C LYS A 76 4.34 33.01 33.10
N HIS A 77 4.86 31.93 33.72
CA HIS A 77 4.26 30.58 33.66
C HIS A 77 2.77 30.54 34.01
N GLY A 78 2.31 31.37 34.98
CA GLY A 78 0.90 31.48 35.35
C GLY A 78 0.00 32.14 34.30
N ASP A 79 0.56 32.69 33.22
CA ASP A 79 -0.17 33.42 32.19
C ASP A 79 -0.30 32.64 30.87
N VAL A 80 0.23 31.41 30.78
CA VAL A 80 0.20 30.57 29.57
C VAL A 80 -1.23 30.27 29.11
N LEU A 81 -2.14 29.99 30.03
CA LEU A 81 -3.56 29.81 29.73
C LEU A 81 -4.20 31.08 29.15
N LYS A 82 -3.89 32.24 29.75
CA LYS A 82 -4.41 33.54 29.28
C LYS A 82 -3.84 33.91 27.91
N LEU A 83 -2.58 33.57 27.65
CA LEU A 83 -1.94 33.76 26.35
C LEU A 83 -2.60 32.88 25.28
N SER A 84 -2.86 31.61 25.62
CA SER A 84 -3.55 30.66 24.72
C SER A 84 -4.95 31.16 24.36
N GLN A 85 -5.72 31.60 25.36
CA GLN A 85 -7.05 32.18 25.18
C GLN A 85 -7.02 33.47 24.37
N PHE A 86 -6.01 34.32 24.56
CA PHE A 86 -5.86 35.56 23.81
C PHE A 86 -5.54 35.30 22.33
N ILE A 87 -4.60 34.39 22.03
CA ILE A 87 -4.25 33.99 20.66
C ILE A 87 -5.46 33.36 19.96
N MET A 88 -6.15 32.44 20.63
CA MET A 88 -7.36 31.82 20.09
C MET A 88 -8.51 32.82 19.96
N GLY A 89 -8.61 33.82 20.83
CA GLY A 89 -9.56 34.92 20.68
C GLY A 89 -9.28 35.74 19.42
N LYS A 90 -8.02 36.05 19.14
CA LYS A 90 -7.59 36.77 17.93
C LYS A 90 -7.84 35.99 16.65
N ILE A 91 -7.52 34.71 16.65
CA ILE A 91 -7.82 33.80 15.53
C ILE A 91 -9.34 33.74 15.32
N ARG A 92 -10.13 33.60 16.39
CA ARG A 92 -11.60 33.57 16.33
C ARG A 92 -12.15 34.82 15.65
N THR A 93 -11.66 36.00 16.02
CA THR A 93 -12.18 37.26 15.51
C THR A 93 -11.63 37.63 14.13
N GLU A 94 -10.32 37.48 13.91
CA GLU A 94 -9.65 38.03 12.73
C GLU A 94 -9.59 37.03 11.56
N ILE A 95 -9.75 35.72 11.82
CA ILE A 95 -9.73 34.67 10.77
C ILE A 95 -11.13 34.06 10.57
N PHE A 96 -11.87 33.86 11.67
CA PHE A 96 -13.16 33.17 11.61
C PHE A 96 -14.39 34.10 11.71
N ASP A 97 -14.19 35.41 11.86
CA ASP A 97 -15.26 36.41 12.08
C ASP A 97 -16.22 36.02 13.21
N GLY A 98 -15.72 35.40 14.27
CA GLY A 98 -16.53 34.96 15.42
C GLY A 98 -17.38 33.70 15.19
N ARG A 99 -17.46 33.20 13.95
CA ARG A 99 -18.32 32.06 13.56
C ARG A 99 -17.68 30.72 13.87
N VAL A 100 -17.64 30.36 15.14
CA VAL A 100 -17.05 29.10 15.63
C VAL A 100 -18.02 28.43 16.62
N ASN A 101 -18.04 27.10 16.64
CA ASN A 101 -18.79 26.35 17.65
C ASN A 101 -18.06 26.48 19.00
N GLU A 102 -18.73 26.98 20.04
CA GLU A 102 -18.07 27.30 21.32
C GLU A 102 -17.42 26.08 21.98
N LYS A 103 -18.14 24.95 22.03
CA LYS A 103 -17.62 23.73 22.65
C LYS A 103 -16.37 23.21 21.95
N THR A 104 -16.35 23.26 20.61
CA THR A 104 -15.17 22.90 19.82
C THR A 104 -14.05 23.93 19.97
N TRP A 105 -14.38 25.22 20.08
CA TRP A 105 -13.41 26.30 20.22
C TRP A 105 -12.70 26.27 21.56
N ASP A 106 -13.42 25.96 22.63
CA ASP A 106 -12.85 25.80 23.96
C ASP A 106 -11.91 24.59 24.02
N MET A 107 -12.29 23.48 23.38
CA MET A 107 -11.40 22.32 23.23
C MET A 107 -10.11 22.68 22.48
N LEU A 108 -10.20 23.37 21.33
CA LEU A 108 -9.03 23.81 20.56
C LEU A 108 -8.13 24.75 21.37
N THR A 109 -8.74 25.60 22.19
CA THR A 109 -8.02 26.52 23.07
C THR A 109 -7.28 25.77 24.16
N MET A 110 -7.84 24.66 24.67
CA MET A 110 -7.16 23.79 25.63
C MET A 110 -6.05 22.96 25.02
N GLU A 111 -6.20 22.49 23.78
CA GLU A 111 -5.12 21.83 23.04
C GLU A 111 -3.92 22.77 22.84
N LEU A 112 -4.16 24.02 22.44
CA LEU A 112 -3.10 25.03 22.33
C LEU A 112 -2.43 25.28 23.69
N TYR A 113 -3.21 25.35 24.77
CA TYR A 113 -2.70 25.51 26.13
C TYR A 113 -1.81 24.34 26.57
N PHE A 114 -2.25 23.10 26.38
CA PHE A 114 -1.47 21.93 26.76
C PHE A 114 -0.20 21.79 25.93
N ALA A 115 -0.25 22.09 24.63
CA ALA A 115 0.92 22.12 23.76
C ALA A 115 1.94 23.19 24.22
N LEU A 116 1.47 24.38 24.59
CA LEU A 116 2.31 25.44 25.15
C LEU A 116 2.91 25.06 26.51
N LEU A 117 2.13 24.43 27.38
CA LEU A 117 2.55 24.00 28.72
C LEU A 117 3.58 22.87 28.66
N ASP A 118 3.31 21.81 27.89
CA ASP A 118 4.19 20.65 27.70
C ASP A 118 5.55 21.08 27.13
N TRP A 119 5.50 21.98 26.14
CA TRP A 119 6.69 22.55 25.52
C TRP A 119 7.52 23.40 26.51
N TRP A 120 6.85 24.23 27.33
CA TRP A 120 7.49 25.05 28.36
C TRP A 120 8.20 24.21 29.43
N MET A 121 7.62 23.05 29.80
CA MET A 121 8.23 22.15 30.79
C MET A 121 9.45 21.38 30.27
N LYS A 122 9.57 21.19 28.95
CA LYS A 122 10.59 20.30 28.34
C LYS A 122 11.81 21.04 27.79
N THR A 123 11.83 22.37 27.79
CA THR A 123 12.91 23.15 27.18
C THR A 123 13.75 23.87 28.25
N PRO A 124 15.03 23.50 28.48
CA PRO A 124 15.78 23.94 29.68
C PRO A 124 16.44 25.32 29.59
N GLU A 125 16.30 26.08 28.49
CA GLU A 125 17.07 27.31 28.28
C GLU A 125 16.20 28.56 28.15
N HIS A 126 16.83 29.69 28.50
CA HIS A 126 16.29 31.03 28.75
C HIS A 126 14.81 31.22 28.33
N PRO A 127 13.89 31.58 29.27
CA PRO A 127 12.43 31.65 29.04
C PRO A 127 11.95 32.48 27.84
N LYS A 128 12.85 33.26 27.22
CA LYS A 128 12.63 34.18 26.12
C LYS A 128 12.76 33.52 24.74
N ASP A 129 13.74 32.64 24.56
CA ASP A 129 13.90 31.88 23.30
C ASP A 129 12.90 30.71 23.22
N ALA A 130 12.37 30.37 24.39
CA ALA A 130 11.40 29.33 24.62
C ALA A 130 10.00 29.67 24.05
N ALA A 131 9.42 30.80 24.44
CA ALA A 131 8.04 31.14 24.10
C ALA A 131 7.76 31.18 22.59
N ASP A 132 8.70 31.66 21.78
CA ASP A 132 8.58 31.81 20.33
C ASP A 132 8.46 30.45 19.62
N ILE A 133 9.34 29.51 19.99
CA ILE A 133 9.37 28.16 19.44
C ILE A 133 8.16 27.37 19.94
N GLY A 134 7.74 27.58 21.19
CA GLY A 134 6.57 26.95 21.78
C GLY A 134 5.26 27.34 21.12
N VAL A 135 5.00 28.64 20.94
CA VAL A 135 3.77 29.12 20.28
C VAL A 135 3.71 28.65 18.84
N TRP A 136 4.82 28.74 18.11
CA TRP A 136 4.85 28.30 16.72
C TRP A 136 4.69 26.78 16.62
N HIS A 137 5.40 25.97 17.41
CA HIS A 137 5.20 24.52 17.43
C HIS A 137 3.78 24.13 17.86
N ALA A 138 3.20 24.82 18.83
CA ALA A 138 1.84 24.55 19.29
C ALA A 138 0.79 24.92 18.23
N LEU A 139 0.97 26.03 17.51
CA LEU A 139 0.11 26.41 16.39
C LEU A 139 0.26 25.47 15.19
N VAL A 140 1.47 24.99 14.92
CA VAL A 140 1.73 23.99 13.87
C VAL A 140 1.14 22.64 14.25
N GLY A 141 1.25 22.22 15.50
CA GLY A 141 0.59 21.01 16.03
C GLY A 141 -0.93 21.13 15.95
N LEU A 142 -1.50 22.22 16.47
CA LEU A 142 -2.93 22.53 16.38
C LEU A 142 -3.41 22.55 14.92
N TYR A 143 -2.62 23.11 14.01
CA TYR A 143 -2.92 23.11 12.59
C TYR A 143 -2.90 21.71 11.99
N LYS A 144 -1.81 20.97 12.16
CA LYS A 144 -1.62 19.63 11.60
C LYS A 144 -2.67 18.65 12.10
N ASP A 145 -2.91 18.67 13.40
CA ASP A 145 -3.63 17.60 14.08
C ASP A 145 -5.12 17.91 14.23
N VAL A 146 -5.52 19.19 14.19
CA VAL A 146 -6.91 19.59 14.46
C VAL A 146 -7.52 20.52 13.41
N VAL A 147 -6.86 21.63 13.05
CA VAL A 147 -7.47 22.67 12.19
C VAL A 147 -7.44 22.30 10.70
N ALA A 148 -6.32 21.79 10.18
CA ALA A 148 -6.19 21.39 8.78
C ALA A 148 -7.08 20.18 8.41
N PRO A 149 -7.27 19.19 9.30
CA PRO A 149 -8.30 18.17 9.12
C PRO A 149 -9.72 18.75 9.14
N ALA A 150 -10.04 19.66 10.07
CA ALA A 150 -11.38 20.19 10.27
C ALA A 150 -11.83 21.22 9.21
N LEU A 151 -10.90 21.94 8.59
CA LEU A 151 -11.17 23.00 7.60
C LEU A 151 -10.84 22.59 6.16
N ARG A 152 -10.65 21.30 5.91
CA ARG A 152 -10.26 20.78 4.58
C ARG A 152 -11.32 21.12 3.53
N GLY A 153 -10.96 21.96 2.56
CA GLY A 153 -11.86 22.48 1.51
C GLY A 153 -12.50 23.84 1.82
N SER A 154 -12.24 24.42 2.99
CA SER A 154 -12.66 25.79 3.33
C SER A 154 -11.66 26.81 2.77
N SER A 155 -12.13 27.90 2.17
CA SER A 155 -11.27 29.04 1.78
C SER A 155 -10.52 29.65 2.97
N ARG A 156 -10.99 29.44 4.19
CA ARG A 156 -10.39 29.93 5.44
C ARG A 156 -9.11 29.19 5.82
N ILE A 157 -8.84 28.00 5.25
CA ILE A 157 -7.57 27.30 5.46
C ILE A 157 -6.40 28.05 4.80
N ALA A 158 -6.66 28.78 3.72
CA ALA A 158 -5.64 29.59 3.05
C ALA A 158 -5.16 30.73 3.96
N SER A 159 -6.09 31.42 4.63
CA SER A 159 -5.76 32.47 5.60
C SER A 159 -4.99 31.96 6.82
N PHE A 160 -5.28 30.74 7.28
CA PHE A 160 -4.49 30.13 8.37
C PHE A 160 -3.09 29.70 7.90
N ASN A 161 -2.97 29.22 6.65
CA ASN A 161 -1.67 28.93 6.04
C ASN A 161 -0.86 30.20 5.82
N GLU A 162 -1.47 31.30 5.38
CA GLU A 162 -0.80 32.59 5.24
C GLU A 162 -0.26 33.09 6.58
N LEU A 163 -1.01 32.91 7.68
CA LEU A 163 -0.52 33.21 9.03
C LEU A 163 0.68 32.34 9.44
N LEU A 164 0.66 31.04 9.14
CA LEU A 164 1.74 30.10 9.50
C LEU A 164 2.99 30.24 8.62
N LEU A 165 2.81 30.67 7.37
CA LEU A 165 3.87 30.80 6.36
C LEU A 165 4.41 32.23 6.27
N ASP A 166 3.87 33.18 7.03
CA ASP A 166 4.45 34.53 7.14
C ASP A 166 5.85 34.44 7.77
N PRO A 167 6.93 34.71 7.00
CA PRO A 167 8.30 34.59 7.48
C PRO A 167 8.64 35.59 8.59
N GLU A 168 7.83 36.65 8.75
CA GLU A 168 7.96 37.61 9.84
C GLU A 168 6.90 37.43 10.92
N LEU A 169 5.96 36.48 10.79
CA LEU A 169 4.84 36.25 11.71
C LEU A 169 4.13 37.56 12.13
N ALA A 170 4.04 38.55 11.24
CA ALA A 170 3.75 39.94 11.55
C ALA A 170 2.44 40.13 12.32
N ASP A 171 1.40 39.35 11.98
CA ASP A 171 0.11 39.38 12.67
C ASP A 171 0.19 38.75 14.07
N VAL A 172 0.88 37.62 14.22
CA VAL A 172 1.15 37.03 15.53
C VAL A 172 1.97 38.00 16.39
N LYS A 173 2.95 38.69 15.79
CA LYS A 173 3.75 39.73 16.46
C LYS A 173 2.91 40.90 16.94
N LYS A 174 1.99 41.36 16.09
CA LYS A 174 1.04 42.44 16.38
C LYS A 174 0.10 42.04 17.52
N TRP A 175 -0.44 40.82 17.51
CA TRP A 175 -1.33 40.32 18.56
C TRP A 175 -0.61 40.22 19.89
N VAL A 176 0.56 39.59 19.90
CA VAL A 176 1.38 39.46 21.08
C VAL A 176 1.83 40.84 21.61
N GLY A 177 2.16 41.78 20.75
CA GLY A 177 2.47 43.16 21.15
C GLY A 177 1.27 43.92 21.74
N GLN A 178 0.04 43.52 21.42
CA GLN A 178 -1.19 44.03 22.04
C GLN A 178 -1.51 43.36 23.38
N TRP A 179 -0.89 42.23 23.68
CA TRP A 179 -1.12 41.48 24.91
C TRP A 179 -0.44 42.15 26.10
N LYS A 180 -1.24 42.76 27.00
CA LYS A 180 -0.79 43.38 28.25
C LYS A 180 -1.20 42.58 29.49
N GLY A 181 -1.34 41.25 29.36
CA GLY A 181 -1.90 40.39 30.41
C GLY A 181 -3.41 40.55 30.63
N THR A 182 -4.11 41.19 29.70
CA THR A 182 -5.56 41.45 29.76
C THR A 182 -6.34 40.34 29.03
N PRO A 183 -7.47 39.85 29.58
CA PRO A 183 -8.32 38.86 28.93
C PRO A 183 -8.95 39.40 27.63
N PRO A 184 -9.39 38.54 26.71
CA PRO A 184 -9.86 38.95 25.38
C PRO A 184 -11.10 39.86 25.45
N PRO A 185 -11.33 40.71 24.42
CA PRO A 185 -12.55 41.51 24.33
C PRO A 185 -13.78 40.60 24.26
N GLN A 186 -14.73 40.81 25.18
CA GLN A 186 -16.00 40.09 25.19
C GLN A 186 -16.81 40.45 23.95
N ILE A 187 -17.12 39.45 23.12
CA ILE A 187 -18.11 39.59 22.05
C ILE A 187 -19.49 39.38 22.70
N PRO A 188 -20.49 40.23 22.43
CA PRO A 188 -21.82 40.10 23.05
C PRO A 188 -22.43 38.73 22.81
N HIS A 189 -22.86 38.07 23.88
CA HIS A 189 -23.56 36.79 23.83
C HIS A 189 -24.92 36.95 23.13
N GLU A 190 -25.07 36.42 21.92
CA GLU A 190 -26.40 36.04 21.44
C GLU A 190 -26.77 34.69 22.05
N LYS A 191 -27.84 34.68 22.85
CA LYS A 191 -28.39 33.51 23.54
C LYS A 191 -28.64 32.36 22.55
N PRO A 192 -28.15 31.15 22.82
CA PRO A 192 -28.72 29.96 22.21
C PRO A 192 -30.04 29.65 22.91
N MET A 193 -31.14 29.60 22.14
CA MET A 193 -32.34 28.87 22.57
C MET A 193 -32.01 27.38 22.62
N ILE A 194 -31.93 26.83 23.82
CA ILE A 194 -31.99 25.38 24.05
C ILE A 194 -33.28 25.14 24.82
N GLU A 195 -34.29 24.59 24.14
CA GLU A 195 -35.30 23.77 24.80
C GLU A 195 -34.75 22.34 24.90
N GLU A 196 -34.81 21.81 26.11
CA GLU A 196 -34.40 20.45 26.46
C GLU A 196 -35.31 19.42 25.79
N ALA A 197 -34.73 18.44 25.11
CA ALA A 197 -35.39 17.18 24.82
C ALA A 197 -34.40 16.01 24.96
N ASN A 198 -34.58 15.28 26.06
CA ASN A 198 -34.05 13.94 26.31
C ASN A 198 -34.54 12.96 25.23
N ASP A 199 -33.64 12.39 24.42
CA ASP A 199 -33.92 11.22 23.60
C ASP A 199 -32.60 10.53 23.16
N GLY A 200 -32.41 9.28 23.58
CA GLY A 200 -31.28 8.42 23.20
C GLY A 200 -31.18 8.09 21.70
N SER A 201 -32.18 8.44 20.89
CA SER A 201 -32.19 8.27 19.43
C SER A 201 -31.20 9.20 18.72
N GLN A 202 -30.94 10.40 19.25
CA GLN A 202 -30.01 11.35 18.63
C GLN A 202 -28.55 10.93 18.77
N THR A 203 -28.19 10.22 19.84
CA THR A 203 -26.83 9.69 20.05
C THR A 203 -26.53 8.57 19.04
N GLU A 204 -27.52 7.75 18.73
CA GLU A 204 -27.44 6.69 17.72
C GLU A 204 -27.39 7.28 16.30
N PHE A 205 -28.18 8.32 16.03
CA PHE A 205 -28.16 9.09 14.78
C PHE A 205 -26.84 9.86 14.58
N ALA A 206 -26.28 10.41 15.67
CA ALA A 206 -25.00 11.10 15.68
C ALA A 206 -23.83 10.11 15.50
N MET A 207 -23.87 8.92 16.09
CA MET A 207 -22.93 7.84 15.79
C MET A 207 -23.05 7.35 14.35
N HIS A 208 -24.26 7.19 13.82
CA HIS A 208 -24.49 6.83 12.42
C HIS A 208 -23.97 7.91 11.46
N ARG A 209 -24.14 9.20 11.79
CA ARG A 209 -23.55 10.32 11.04
C ARG A 209 -22.04 10.39 11.17
N LEU A 210 -21.47 10.19 12.37
CA LEU A 210 -20.01 10.12 12.55
C LEU A 210 -19.43 8.96 11.75
N GLN A 211 -20.04 7.78 11.78
CA GLN A 211 -19.64 6.64 10.96
C GLN A 211 -19.83 6.92 9.47
N ALA A 212 -20.88 7.63 9.05
CA ALA A 212 -21.08 8.04 7.66
C ALA A 212 -20.05 9.08 7.18
N VAL A 213 -19.65 10.03 8.03
CA VAL A 213 -18.60 11.00 7.74
C VAL A 213 -17.23 10.31 7.74
N THR A 214 -16.93 9.43 8.70
CA THR A 214 -15.72 8.58 8.67
C THR A 214 -15.68 7.71 7.42
N ARG A 215 -16.82 7.16 6.97
CA ARG A 215 -16.93 6.42 5.69
C ARG A 215 -16.66 7.31 4.48
N GLN A 216 -17.21 8.52 4.44
CA GLN A 216 -16.94 9.49 3.36
C GLN A 216 -15.47 9.95 3.34
N VAL A 217 -14.83 10.10 4.51
CA VAL A 217 -13.41 10.44 4.64
C VAL A 217 -12.50 9.27 4.24
N SER A 218 -12.88 8.03 4.59
CA SER A 218 -12.19 6.79 4.16
C SER A 218 -12.32 6.54 2.65
N GLN A 219 -13.43 7.02 2.06
CA GLN A 219 -13.71 7.02 0.64
C GLN A 219 -13.30 8.34 -0.06
N ALA A 220 -12.55 9.25 0.56
CA ALA A 220 -11.92 10.34 -0.19
C ALA A 220 -10.62 9.83 -0.84
N PRO A 221 -10.29 10.17 -2.09
CA PRO A 221 -8.97 9.86 -2.66
C PRO A 221 -7.92 10.69 -1.92
N ASN A 222 -7.33 10.11 -0.86
CA ASN A 222 -6.23 10.72 -0.16
C ASN A 222 -4.95 10.36 -0.92
N ALA A 223 -4.30 11.34 -1.55
CA ALA A 223 -3.07 11.15 -2.31
C ALA A 223 -1.86 11.53 -1.46
N ALA A 224 -1.61 10.80 -0.37
CA ALA A 224 -0.50 11.10 0.52
C ALA A 224 0.84 10.81 -0.18
N PRO A 225 1.86 11.68 -0.03
CA PRO A 225 3.16 11.49 -0.68
C PRO A 225 3.87 10.21 -0.23
N ASP A 226 3.53 9.68 0.94
CA ASP A 226 4.12 8.48 1.52
C ASP A 226 3.35 7.19 1.21
N ASP A 227 2.27 7.27 0.43
CA ASP A 227 1.52 6.09 0.00
C ASP A 227 2.43 5.11 -0.74
N VAL A 228 2.24 3.81 -0.49
CA VAL A 228 2.82 2.75 -1.32
C VAL A 228 1.95 2.56 -2.56
N VAL A 229 2.50 2.92 -3.72
CA VAL A 229 1.81 2.83 -5.01
C VAL A 229 2.37 1.70 -5.87
N ILE A 230 1.50 1.12 -6.69
CA ILE A 230 1.84 0.12 -7.70
C ILE A 230 1.98 0.84 -9.03
N CYS A 231 3.16 0.74 -9.63
CA CYS A 231 3.50 1.43 -10.88
C CYS A 231 3.38 0.53 -12.11
N CYS A 232 3.52 -0.77 -11.93
CA CYS A 232 3.43 -1.77 -12.99
C CYS A 232 3.14 -3.14 -12.37
N ALA A 233 2.32 -3.95 -13.02
CA ALA A 233 2.13 -5.36 -12.67
C ALA A 233 2.02 -6.18 -13.97
N ILE A 234 2.84 -7.21 -14.11
CA ILE A 234 2.95 -8.05 -15.31
C ILE A 234 3.21 -9.51 -14.92
N ARG A 235 2.92 -10.42 -15.84
CA ARG A 235 3.09 -11.86 -15.67
C ARG A 235 3.50 -12.55 -16.96
N THR A 236 4.07 -13.73 -16.86
CA THR A 236 4.16 -14.65 -18.00
C THR A 236 2.76 -15.22 -18.30
N PRO A 237 2.56 -15.85 -19.46
CA PRO A 237 1.53 -16.86 -19.58
C PRO A 237 1.75 -17.95 -18.53
N LEU A 238 0.66 -18.57 -18.11
CA LEU A 238 0.65 -19.71 -17.22
C LEU A 238 0.48 -20.98 -18.04
N THR A 239 1.40 -21.93 -17.88
CA THR A 239 1.38 -23.17 -18.66
C THR A 239 1.41 -24.40 -17.79
N LYS A 240 0.73 -25.45 -18.23
CA LYS A 240 0.67 -26.72 -17.51
C LYS A 240 2.06 -27.30 -17.29
N ALA A 241 2.33 -27.71 -16.06
CA ALA A 241 3.60 -28.36 -15.75
C ALA A 241 3.80 -29.63 -16.61
N LYS A 242 5.08 -29.90 -16.93
CA LYS A 242 5.62 -31.04 -17.69
C LYS A 242 5.24 -31.11 -19.17
N ARG A 243 4.16 -30.45 -19.60
CA ARG A 243 3.58 -30.62 -20.95
C ARG A 243 3.20 -29.32 -21.64
N GLY A 244 3.15 -28.21 -20.91
CA GLY A 244 2.79 -26.91 -21.43
C GLY A 244 3.94 -26.21 -22.16
N GLY A 245 3.66 -25.00 -22.64
CA GLY A 245 4.62 -24.23 -23.43
C GLY A 245 5.93 -23.88 -22.72
N LEU A 246 5.95 -23.80 -21.39
CA LEU A 246 7.14 -23.45 -20.59
C LEU A 246 7.86 -24.67 -20.00
N LYS A 247 7.55 -25.89 -20.45
CA LYS A 247 8.08 -27.13 -19.86
C LYS A 247 9.61 -27.25 -19.87
N ASP A 248 10.29 -26.57 -20.81
CA ASP A 248 11.75 -26.62 -20.93
C ASP A 248 12.41 -25.30 -20.47
N GLU A 249 11.63 -24.38 -19.89
CA GLU A 249 12.11 -23.07 -19.45
C GLU A 249 12.33 -23.02 -17.93
N PHE A 250 13.37 -22.31 -17.50
CA PHE A 250 13.81 -22.29 -16.11
C PHE A 250 13.29 -21.05 -15.35
N PRO A 251 13.06 -21.15 -14.02
CA PRO A 251 12.53 -20.05 -13.21
C PRO A 251 13.30 -18.73 -13.35
N GLU A 252 14.63 -18.78 -13.37
CA GLU A 252 15.49 -17.60 -13.47
C GLU A 252 15.40 -16.92 -14.83
N SER A 253 15.20 -17.67 -15.91
CA SER A 253 14.97 -17.16 -17.26
C SER A 253 13.59 -16.52 -17.40
N LEU A 254 12.56 -17.13 -16.81
CA LEU A 254 11.20 -16.56 -16.76
C LEU A 254 11.19 -15.22 -16.03
N LEU A 255 11.83 -15.16 -14.85
CA LEU A 255 11.98 -13.92 -14.11
C LEU A 255 12.83 -12.90 -14.86
N GLY A 256 13.96 -13.30 -15.46
CA GLY A 256 14.80 -12.42 -16.27
C GLY A 256 14.03 -11.78 -17.42
N THR A 257 13.19 -12.56 -18.11
CA THR A 257 12.28 -12.07 -19.15
C THR A 257 11.33 -11.00 -18.61
N LEU A 258 10.73 -11.24 -17.44
CA LEU A 258 9.82 -10.27 -16.82
C LEU A 258 10.52 -9.02 -16.32
N PHE A 259 11.69 -9.12 -15.69
CA PHE A 259 12.46 -7.94 -15.27
C PHE A 259 12.79 -7.05 -16.47
N ALA A 260 13.31 -7.64 -17.55
CA ALA A 260 13.63 -6.91 -18.76
C ALA A 260 12.37 -6.27 -19.38
N ALA A 261 11.23 -6.98 -19.37
CA ALA A 261 9.96 -6.45 -19.86
C ALA A 261 9.41 -5.32 -18.98
N MET A 262 9.53 -5.42 -17.66
CA MET A 262 9.14 -4.37 -16.73
C MET A 262 9.94 -3.10 -16.97
N ILE A 263 11.27 -3.21 -17.06
CA ILE A 263 12.19 -2.09 -17.33
C ILE A 263 11.79 -1.39 -18.63
N ARG A 264 11.57 -2.15 -19.71
CA ARG A 264 11.10 -1.59 -20.99
C ARG A 264 9.73 -0.92 -20.88
N LYS A 265 8.78 -1.54 -20.16
CA LYS A 265 7.40 -1.06 -20.05
C LYS A 265 7.29 0.23 -19.23
N THR A 266 8.14 0.40 -18.21
CA THR A 266 8.11 1.56 -17.32
C THR A 266 9.17 2.60 -17.64
N ASN A 267 10.14 2.27 -18.51
CA ASN A 267 11.31 3.10 -18.80
C ASN A 267 12.07 3.54 -17.53
N ILE A 268 12.08 2.68 -16.51
CA ILE A 268 12.77 2.94 -15.24
C ILE A 268 14.26 2.71 -15.42
N ASP A 269 15.08 3.55 -14.80
CA ASP A 269 16.51 3.29 -14.67
C ASP A 269 16.75 2.09 -13.74
N PRO A 270 17.37 0.98 -14.20
CA PRO A 270 17.61 -0.17 -13.35
C PRO A 270 18.49 0.13 -12.13
N GLN A 271 19.25 1.24 -12.13
CA GLN A 271 20.07 1.66 -10.99
C GLN A 271 19.26 2.19 -9.80
N VAL A 272 18.03 2.64 -10.02
CA VAL A 272 17.21 3.19 -8.92
C VAL A 272 16.48 2.10 -8.13
N ILE A 273 16.42 0.87 -8.64
CA ILE A 273 15.73 -0.23 -7.94
C ILE A 273 16.60 -0.69 -6.78
N GLU A 274 16.10 -0.50 -5.57
CA GLU A 274 16.86 -0.74 -4.34
C GLU A 274 16.78 -2.20 -3.91
N ASP A 275 15.58 -2.78 -3.89
CA ASP A 275 15.37 -4.16 -3.43
C ASP A 275 14.38 -4.94 -4.29
N VAL A 276 14.58 -6.27 -4.30
CA VAL A 276 13.74 -7.22 -5.00
C VAL A 276 13.31 -8.34 -4.05
N CYS A 277 12.02 -8.60 -3.95
CA CYS A 277 11.49 -9.72 -3.18
C CYS A 277 10.76 -10.72 -4.10
N ILE A 278 11.21 -11.98 -4.14
CA ILE A 278 10.58 -13.02 -4.96
C ILE A 278 9.99 -14.13 -4.08
N GLY A 279 8.69 -14.37 -4.24
CA GLY A 279 8.01 -15.53 -3.68
C GLY A 279 8.30 -16.80 -4.49
N ASN A 280 8.81 -17.83 -3.82
CA ASN A 280 8.98 -19.16 -4.40
C ASN A 280 8.81 -20.24 -3.31
N VAL A 281 8.20 -21.36 -3.67
CA VAL A 281 7.90 -22.43 -2.71
C VAL A 281 8.81 -23.63 -2.87
N LEU A 282 9.00 -24.12 -4.10
CA LEU A 282 9.54 -25.47 -4.32
C LEU A 282 11.05 -25.52 -4.53
N GLN A 283 11.69 -24.40 -4.87
CA GLN A 283 13.14 -24.39 -5.06
C GLN A 283 13.88 -24.45 -3.72
N PRO A 284 15.06 -25.10 -3.67
CA PRO A 284 15.94 -25.04 -2.51
C PRO A 284 16.21 -23.59 -2.07
N GLY A 285 16.15 -23.34 -0.76
CA GLY A 285 16.33 -22.00 -0.21
C GLY A 285 15.32 -20.97 -0.73
N ALA A 286 14.11 -21.41 -1.07
CA ALA A 286 13.08 -20.58 -1.70
C ALA A 286 13.58 -19.85 -2.96
N GLY A 287 14.51 -20.45 -3.71
CA GLY A 287 15.00 -19.92 -4.98
C GLY A 287 15.91 -18.70 -4.89
N ALA A 288 16.53 -18.41 -3.74
CA ALA A 288 17.36 -17.20 -3.56
C ALA A 288 18.47 -17.04 -4.62
N LEU A 289 19.18 -18.13 -4.94
CA LEU A 289 20.20 -18.14 -5.98
C LEU A 289 19.62 -17.81 -7.36
N GLY A 290 18.54 -18.50 -7.75
CA GLY A 290 17.87 -18.28 -9.03
C GLY A 290 17.28 -16.88 -9.16
N ALA A 291 16.73 -16.33 -8.08
CA ALA A 291 16.25 -14.95 -8.04
C ALA A 291 17.39 -13.94 -8.29
N ARG A 292 18.57 -14.16 -7.69
CA ARG A 292 19.75 -13.30 -7.94
C ARG A 292 20.22 -13.39 -9.38
N ILE A 293 20.33 -14.61 -9.93
CA ILE A 293 20.70 -14.81 -11.33
C ILE A 293 19.71 -14.08 -12.24
N ALA A 294 18.41 -14.22 -11.97
CA ALA A 294 17.35 -13.57 -12.74
C ALA A 294 17.47 -12.04 -12.75
N THR A 295 17.87 -11.41 -11.64
CA THR A 295 18.08 -9.95 -11.61
C THR A 295 19.12 -9.52 -12.65
N PHE A 296 20.21 -10.27 -12.79
CA PHE A 296 21.25 -9.99 -13.78
C PHE A 296 20.79 -10.31 -15.21
N LEU A 297 20.14 -11.45 -15.42
CA LEU A 297 19.55 -11.80 -16.72
C LEU A 297 18.54 -10.75 -17.20
N GLY A 298 17.82 -10.14 -16.25
CA GLY A 298 16.84 -9.09 -16.47
C GLY A 298 17.40 -7.68 -16.64
N GLY A 299 18.71 -7.49 -16.48
CA GLY A 299 19.38 -6.19 -16.63
C GLY A 299 19.27 -5.26 -15.42
N LEU A 300 18.99 -5.79 -14.22
CA LEU A 300 19.06 -4.99 -12.99
C LEU A 300 20.50 -4.67 -12.60
N SER A 301 20.66 -3.60 -11.82
CA SER A 301 21.98 -3.17 -11.33
C SER A 301 22.57 -4.19 -10.36
N ARG A 302 23.90 -4.32 -10.36
CA ARG A 302 24.63 -5.09 -9.33
C ARG A 302 24.39 -4.58 -7.90
N THR A 303 24.00 -3.32 -7.75
CA THR A 303 23.72 -2.67 -6.47
C THR A 303 22.33 -2.97 -5.93
N THR A 304 21.39 -3.39 -6.78
CA THR A 304 20.05 -3.81 -6.35
C THR A 304 20.18 -5.03 -5.45
N SER A 305 19.56 -5.06 -4.28
CA SER A 305 19.50 -6.25 -3.43
C SER A 305 18.39 -7.20 -3.88
N VAL A 306 18.46 -8.46 -3.45
CA VAL A 306 17.40 -9.43 -3.67
C VAL A 306 17.29 -10.35 -2.47
N HIS A 307 16.06 -10.70 -2.11
CA HIS A 307 15.75 -11.75 -1.16
C HIS A 307 14.52 -12.52 -1.63
N THR A 308 14.30 -13.68 -1.01
CA THR A 308 13.15 -14.53 -1.30
C THR A 308 12.33 -14.78 -0.05
N VAL A 309 11.05 -15.06 -0.25
CA VAL A 309 10.12 -15.36 0.83
C VAL A 309 9.34 -16.62 0.50
N ASN A 310 9.10 -17.43 1.52
CA ASN A 310 8.22 -18.59 1.41
C ASN A 310 7.13 -18.49 2.48
N ARG A 311 5.91 -18.22 2.03
CA ARG A 311 4.67 -18.42 2.78
C ARG A 311 3.72 -19.25 1.92
N GLN A 312 4.21 -20.39 1.44
CA GLN A 312 3.49 -21.35 0.60
C GLN A 312 2.75 -20.66 -0.56
N CYS A 313 1.47 -20.98 -0.80
CA CYS A 313 0.64 -20.43 -1.87
C CYS A 313 0.55 -18.90 -1.90
N SER A 314 0.88 -18.22 -0.79
CA SER A 314 0.84 -16.76 -0.69
C SER A 314 2.17 -16.06 -0.95
N SER A 315 3.25 -16.81 -1.22
CA SER A 315 4.61 -16.25 -1.28
C SER A 315 4.72 -15.02 -2.19
N GLY A 316 4.07 -15.02 -3.37
CA GLY A 316 4.07 -13.86 -4.26
C GLY A 316 3.33 -12.65 -3.70
N LEU A 317 2.24 -12.85 -2.95
CA LEU A 317 1.55 -11.74 -2.26
C LEU A 317 2.34 -11.26 -1.04
N GLN A 318 2.96 -12.19 -0.31
CA GLN A 318 3.83 -11.89 0.82
C GLN A 318 5.06 -11.09 0.37
N ALA A 319 5.60 -11.34 -0.82
CA ALA A 319 6.68 -10.56 -1.40
C ALA A 319 6.27 -9.10 -1.65
N VAL A 320 5.05 -8.91 -2.18
CA VAL A 320 4.47 -7.56 -2.39
C VAL A 320 4.29 -6.84 -1.05
N ALA A 321 3.78 -7.54 -0.03
CA ALA A 321 3.65 -7.00 1.31
C ALA A 321 5.01 -6.67 1.95
N ALA A 322 6.06 -7.46 1.69
CA ALA A 322 7.40 -7.22 2.21
C ALA A 322 8.02 -5.94 1.62
N ILE A 323 7.96 -5.77 0.30
CA ILE A 323 8.43 -4.53 -0.36
C ILE A 323 7.59 -3.33 0.08
N ALA A 324 6.26 -3.47 0.15
CA ALA A 324 5.39 -2.41 0.66
C ALA A 324 5.77 -2.01 2.09
N GLY A 325 6.02 -2.99 2.96
CA GLY A 325 6.49 -2.75 4.33
C GLY A 325 7.83 -2.02 4.38
N SER A 326 8.80 -2.40 3.56
CA SER A 326 10.10 -1.71 3.46
C SER A 326 9.95 -0.25 3.00
N ILE A 327 9.05 0.03 2.05
CA ILE A 327 8.75 1.39 1.60
C ILE A 327 8.12 2.23 2.71
N THR A 328 7.12 1.66 3.41
CA THR A 328 6.44 2.31 4.54
C THR A 328 7.40 2.58 5.70
N ALA A 329 8.34 1.67 5.96
CA ALA A 329 9.35 1.82 7.01
C ALA A 329 10.44 2.85 6.67
N GLY A 330 10.51 3.33 5.43
CA GLY A 330 11.56 4.25 4.98
C GLY A 330 12.88 3.58 4.62
N ASN A 331 12.92 2.24 4.51
CA ASN A 331 14.14 1.49 4.19
C ASN A 331 14.50 1.61 2.70
N ILE A 332 13.50 1.75 1.84
CA ILE A 332 13.62 1.94 0.39
C ILE A 332 12.54 2.91 -0.09
N ASP A 333 12.76 3.54 -1.24
CA ASP A 333 11.77 4.33 -1.97
C ASP A 333 11.08 3.51 -3.06
N ILE A 334 11.76 2.50 -3.61
CA ILE A 334 11.29 1.73 -4.76
C ILE A 334 11.82 0.30 -4.76
N GLY A 335 10.98 -0.65 -5.15
CA GLY A 335 11.36 -2.06 -5.22
C GLY A 335 10.45 -2.88 -6.14
N ILE A 336 10.94 -4.06 -6.51
CA ILE A 336 10.15 -5.03 -7.29
C ILE A 336 9.78 -6.21 -6.39
N ALA A 337 8.50 -6.54 -6.35
CA ALA A 337 8.03 -7.75 -5.71
C ALA A 337 7.45 -8.71 -6.75
N GLY A 338 7.40 -10.00 -6.45
CA GLY A 338 6.76 -10.93 -7.36
C GLY A 338 6.83 -12.36 -6.88
N GLY A 339 6.70 -13.28 -7.83
CA GLY A 339 6.93 -14.68 -7.57
C GLY A 339 7.10 -15.50 -8.84
N VAL A 340 7.72 -16.66 -8.68
CA VAL A 340 7.93 -17.64 -9.74
C VAL A 340 7.72 -19.03 -9.20
N GLU A 341 7.17 -19.92 -10.02
CA GLU A 341 7.20 -21.35 -9.75
C GLU A 341 7.45 -22.11 -11.05
N SER A 342 8.30 -23.14 -10.97
CA SER A 342 8.34 -24.19 -11.99
C SER A 342 8.01 -25.53 -11.34
N MET A 343 6.74 -25.91 -11.44
CA MET A 343 6.28 -27.23 -11.02
C MET A 343 6.71 -28.32 -12.01
N THR A 344 7.23 -27.92 -13.18
CA THR A 344 7.94 -28.81 -14.10
C THR A 344 9.29 -29.25 -13.56
N HIS A 345 10.08 -28.35 -13.00
CA HIS A 345 11.43 -28.69 -12.55
C HIS A 345 11.48 -29.11 -11.08
N PHE A 346 10.53 -28.65 -10.27
CA PHE A 346 10.49 -28.90 -8.83
C PHE A 346 9.14 -29.52 -8.44
N ASP A 347 9.17 -30.72 -7.85
CA ASP A 347 7.98 -31.46 -7.46
C ASP A 347 7.58 -31.12 -6.01
N MET A 348 6.28 -30.94 -5.76
CA MET A 348 5.73 -30.76 -4.41
C MET A 348 6.07 -31.94 -3.48
N THR A 349 6.18 -33.15 -4.01
CA THR A 349 6.51 -34.34 -3.22
C THR A 349 7.95 -34.33 -2.71
N SER A 350 8.86 -33.60 -3.38
CA SER A 350 10.26 -33.49 -2.99
C SER A 350 10.51 -32.49 -1.84
N VAL A 351 9.50 -31.71 -1.45
CA VAL A 351 9.60 -30.74 -0.34
C VAL A 351 9.66 -31.45 1.02
N LEU A 352 9.04 -32.62 1.13
CA LEU A 352 9.01 -33.40 2.36
C LEU A 352 9.95 -34.61 2.24
N ASN A 353 10.97 -34.66 3.09
CA ASN A 353 11.75 -35.89 3.29
C ASN A 353 11.32 -36.52 4.63
N PRO A 354 10.57 -37.63 4.62
CA PRO A 354 10.08 -38.29 5.84
C PRO A 354 11.20 -38.68 6.81
N GLU A 355 12.39 -39.04 6.31
CA GLU A 355 13.55 -39.41 7.14
C GLU A 355 14.16 -38.20 7.87
N LYS A 356 13.82 -36.98 7.45
CA LYS A 356 14.25 -35.72 8.06
C LYS A 356 13.15 -35.05 8.89
N ILE A 357 12.10 -35.78 9.24
CA ILE A 357 11.03 -35.31 10.14
C ILE A 357 11.30 -35.84 11.54
N SER A 358 11.24 -34.97 12.54
CA SER A 358 11.34 -35.39 13.95
C SER A 358 10.13 -36.26 14.33
N GLU A 359 10.36 -37.37 15.03
CA GLU A 359 9.30 -38.24 15.56
C GLU A 359 8.28 -37.48 16.42
N LYS A 360 8.72 -36.40 17.10
CA LYS A 360 7.85 -35.52 17.90
C LYS A 360 6.73 -34.89 17.10
N VAL A 361 6.90 -34.71 15.78
CA VAL A 361 5.85 -34.19 14.90
C VAL A 361 4.63 -35.11 14.90
N PHE A 362 4.81 -36.42 15.01
CA PHE A 362 3.71 -37.38 15.02
C PHE A 362 3.01 -37.48 16.38
N GLN A 363 3.64 -36.98 17.44
CA GLN A 363 3.10 -36.93 18.80
C GLN A 363 2.18 -35.72 19.01
N GLU A 364 2.32 -34.67 18.19
CA GLU A 364 1.44 -33.50 18.23
C GLU A 364 0.53 -33.42 16.99
N GLU A 365 -0.77 -33.38 17.21
CA GLU A 365 -1.79 -33.45 16.17
C GLU A 365 -1.69 -32.28 15.18
N GLN A 366 -1.58 -31.05 15.67
CA GLN A 366 -1.47 -29.87 14.79
C GLN A 366 -0.20 -29.92 13.93
N ALA A 367 0.91 -30.37 14.50
CA ALA A 367 2.18 -30.51 13.77
C ALA A 367 2.07 -31.59 12.69
N ARG A 368 1.49 -32.75 13.03
CA ARG A 368 1.21 -33.84 12.08
C ARG A 368 0.29 -33.38 10.95
N ASN A 369 -0.72 -32.57 11.26
CA ASN A 369 -1.70 -32.09 10.28
C ASN A 369 -1.09 -31.14 9.23
N CYS A 370 0.04 -30.50 9.53
CA CYS A 370 0.83 -29.75 8.54
C CYS A 370 1.39 -30.65 7.43
N LEU A 371 1.46 -31.97 7.62
CA LEU A 371 1.93 -32.94 6.63
C LEU A 371 0.83 -33.47 5.72
N LEU A 372 -0.44 -33.11 5.96
CA LEU A 372 -1.55 -33.57 5.13
C LEU A 372 -1.42 -33.03 3.70
N PRO A 373 -1.59 -33.89 2.67
CA PRO A 373 -1.67 -33.42 1.30
C PRO A 373 -2.79 -32.40 1.14
N MET A 374 -2.53 -31.31 0.41
CA MET A 374 -3.49 -30.21 0.24
C MET A 374 -4.85 -30.70 -0.30
N GLY A 375 -4.85 -31.67 -1.20
CA GLY A 375 -6.08 -32.28 -1.71
C GLY A 375 -6.91 -33.03 -0.67
N VAL A 376 -6.26 -33.65 0.32
CA VAL A 376 -6.95 -34.30 1.45
C VAL A 376 -7.63 -33.23 2.32
N THR A 377 -6.96 -32.10 2.56
CA THR A 377 -7.57 -30.97 3.30
C THR A 377 -8.81 -30.42 2.58
N SER A 378 -8.84 -30.47 1.24
CA SER A 378 -10.01 -30.09 0.42
C SER A 378 -11.19 -31.04 0.66
N ASP A 379 -10.97 -32.35 0.65
CA ASP A 379 -12.03 -33.35 0.92
C ASP A 379 -12.52 -33.28 2.37
N ILE A 380 -11.63 -33.09 3.35
CA ILE A 380 -11.99 -32.88 4.76
C ILE A 380 -12.88 -31.64 4.90
N LEU A 381 -12.48 -30.51 4.32
CA LEU A 381 -13.25 -29.26 4.33
C LEU A 381 -14.62 -29.45 3.68
N ALA A 382 -14.67 -30.08 2.50
CA ALA A 382 -15.92 -30.33 1.80
C ALA A 382 -16.89 -31.16 2.64
N LYS A 383 -16.41 -32.24 3.25
CA LYS A 383 -17.21 -33.09 4.15
C LYS A 383 -17.66 -32.33 5.40
N ARG A 384 -16.75 -31.59 6.04
CA ARG A 384 -17.01 -30.87 7.31
C ARG A 384 -18.06 -29.77 7.16
N PHE A 385 -18.09 -29.09 6.02
CA PHE A 385 -19.00 -27.96 5.78
C PHE A 385 -20.13 -28.26 4.77
N GLY A 386 -20.28 -29.54 4.38
CA GLY A 386 -21.34 -29.99 3.48
C GLY A 386 -21.26 -29.38 2.08
N ILE A 387 -20.05 -29.16 1.56
CA ILE A 387 -19.85 -28.66 0.20
C ILE A 387 -19.98 -29.82 -0.78
N THR A 388 -20.99 -29.75 -1.64
CA THR A 388 -21.34 -30.82 -2.55
C THR A 388 -20.40 -30.88 -3.76
N ARG A 389 -20.35 -32.05 -4.41
CA ARG A 389 -19.64 -32.22 -5.69
C ARG A 389 -20.19 -31.30 -6.78
N ALA A 390 -21.50 -31.10 -6.83
CA ALA A 390 -22.15 -30.26 -7.83
C ALA A 390 -21.75 -28.78 -7.67
N GLU A 391 -21.66 -28.27 -6.44
CA GLU A 391 -21.17 -26.91 -6.17
C GLU A 391 -19.72 -26.73 -6.62
N GLN A 392 -18.86 -27.70 -6.32
CA GLN A 392 -17.45 -27.68 -6.72
C GLN A 392 -17.28 -27.67 -8.24
N ASP A 393 -17.99 -28.55 -8.95
CA ASP A 393 -17.91 -28.65 -10.40
C ASP A 393 -18.52 -27.40 -11.07
N THR A 394 -19.53 -26.77 -10.47
CA THR A 394 -20.09 -25.50 -10.97
C THR A 394 -19.03 -24.39 -10.94
N ILE A 395 -18.27 -24.26 -9.85
CA ILE A 395 -17.18 -23.29 -9.74
C ILE A 395 -16.11 -23.54 -10.81
N ALA A 396 -15.75 -24.80 -11.04
CA ALA A 396 -14.79 -25.17 -12.07
C ALA A 396 -15.27 -24.82 -13.49
N PHE A 397 -16.53 -25.13 -13.80
CA PHE A 397 -17.17 -24.76 -15.05
C PHE A 397 -17.16 -23.24 -15.26
N GLU A 398 -17.62 -22.48 -14.25
CA GLU A 398 -17.63 -21.02 -14.28
C GLU A 398 -16.22 -20.44 -14.45
N SER A 399 -15.21 -20.98 -13.77
CA SER A 399 -13.81 -20.54 -13.88
C SER A 399 -13.28 -20.69 -15.31
N HIS A 400 -13.49 -21.85 -15.93
CA HIS A 400 -13.09 -22.09 -17.33
C HIS A 400 -13.87 -21.20 -18.32
N ALA A 401 -15.18 -21.02 -18.11
CA ALA A 401 -16.01 -20.17 -18.96
C ALA A 401 -15.55 -18.70 -18.92
N LYS A 402 -15.31 -18.15 -17.72
CA LYS A 402 -14.81 -16.77 -17.53
C LYS A 402 -13.41 -16.60 -18.12
N ALA A 403 -12.49 -17.54 -17.88
CA ALA A 403 -11.13 -17.49 -18.43
C ALA A 403 -11.13 -17.57 -19.96
N TRP A 404 -11.95 -18.44 -20.54
CA TRP A 404 -12.09 -18.54 -22.00
C TRP A 404 -12.62 -17.23 -22.60
N ALA A 405 -13.66 -16.64 -22.00
CA ALA A 405 -14.19 -15.35 -22.43
C ALA A 405 -13.13 -14.24 -22.31
N ALA A 406 -12.36 -14.21 -21.22
CA ALA A 406 -11.30 -13.22 -21.01
C ALA A 406 -10.15 -13.36 -22.02
N GLN A 407 -9.69 -14.58 -22.28
CA GLN A 407 -8.62 -14.83 -23.25
C GLN A 407 -9.06 -14.51 -24.69
N THR A 408 -10.27 -14.93 -25.09
CA THR A 408 -10.79 -14.67 -26.45
C THR A 408 -11.14 -13.21 -26.71
N SER A 409 -11.47 -12.45 -25.65
CA SER A 409 -11.64 -10.99 -25.73
C SER A 409 -10.35 -10.20 -25.40
N SER A 410 -9.19 -10.88 -25.37
CA SER A 410 -7.87 -10.27 -25.16
C SER A 410 -7.72 -9.47 -23.85
N ARG A 411 -8.49 -9.79 -22.81
CA ARG A 411 -8.44 -9.09 -21.51
C ARG A 411 -7.10 -9.22 -20.79
N PHE A 412 -6.34 -10.28 -21.07
CA PHE A 412 -5.02 -10.53 -20.49
C PHE A 412 -3.86 -9.85 -21.23
N ARG A 413 -4.13 -9.13 -22.32
CA ARG A 413 -3.08 -8.52 -23.16
C ARG A 413 -2.21 -7.51 -22.38
N GLU A 414 -2.78 -6.84 -21.40
CA GLU A 414 -2.07 -5.80 -20.63
C GLU A 414 -1.10 -6.38 -19.59
N GLU A 415 -1.44 -7.55 -19.04
CA GLU A 415 -0.72 -8.22 -17.96
C GLU A 415 0.26 -9.28 -18.49
N ILE A 416 -0.01 -9.95 -19.61
CA ILE A 416 0.86 -10.98 -20.18
C ILE A 416 2.03 -10.38 -20.94
N VAL A 417 3.23 -10.83 -20.60
CA VAL A 417 4.46 -10.68 -21.40
C VAL A 417 4.73 -11.99 -22.13
N PRO A 418 4.70 -12.03 -23.47
CA PRO A 418 5.05 -13.22 -24.23
C PRO A 418 6.48 -13.69 -23.93
N VAL A 419 6.66 -15.00 -23.84
CA VAL A 419 7.96 -15.63 -23.54
C VAL A 419 8.37 -16.48 -24.73
N THR A 420 9.53 -16.17 -25.32
CA THR A 420 10.13 -16.97 -26.40
C THR A 420 11.10 -17.97 -25.79
N VAL A 421 10.80 -19.24 -25.96
CA VAL A 421 11.52 -20.36 -25.33
C VAL A 421 12.02 -21.33 -26.39
N LYS A 422 13.05 -22.10 -26.06
CA LYS A 422 13.43 -23.29 -26.83
C LYS A 422 12.69 -24.49 -26.24
N VAL A 423 11.92 -25.19 -27.05
CA VAL A 423 11.21 -26.41 -26.64
C VAL A 423 11.72 -27.62 -27.42
N ARG A 424 11.84 -28.74 -26.72
CA ARG A 424 12.17 -30.04 -27.31
C ARG A 424 10.90 -30.80 -27.64
N ASP A 425 10.80 -31.26 -28.89
CA ASP A 425 9.75 -32.19 -29.31
C ASP A 425 9.97 -33.60 -28.74
N ALA A 426 9.08 -34.54 -29.04
CA ALA A 426 9.19 -35.92 -28.56
C ALA A 426 10.37 -36.68 -29.17
N GLN A 427 10.92 -36.18 -30.29
CA GLN A 427 12.08 -36.73 -31.00
C GLN A 427 13.40 -36.09 -30.53
N GLY A 428 13.34 -35.08 -29.66
CA GLY A 428 14.50 -34.37 -29.13
C GLY A 428 14.96 -33.17 -29.97
N ASN A 429 14.25 -32.82 -31.05
CA ASN A 429 14.60 -31.65 -31.86
C ASN A 429 14.23 -30.36 -31.13
N GLU A 430 15.11 -29.36 -31.18
CA GLU A 430 14.86 -28.04 -30.60
C GLU A 430 14.09 -27.15 -31.58
N THR A 431 12.98 -26.59 -31.12
CA THR A 431 12.18 -25.60 -31.85
C THR A 431 12.01 -24.34 -31.00
N ILE A 432 11.85 -23.19 -31.66
CA ILE A 432 11.57 -21.92 -30.97
C ILE A 432 10.06 -21.74 -30.91
N LEU A 433 9.54 -21.55 -29.70
CA LEU A 433 8.12 -21.31 -29.43
C LEU A 433 7.97 -19.98 -28.69
N THR A 434 7.08 -19.11 -29.18
CA THR A 434 6.62 -17.97 -28.39
C THR A 434 5.31 -18.34 -27.72
N VAL A 435 5.34 -18.39 -26.39
CA VAL A 435 4.17 -18.61 -25.54
C VAL A 435 3.59 -17.25 -25.19
N ASP A 436 2.33 -17.00 -25.58
CA ASP A 436 1.65 -15.71 -25.39
C ASP A 436 0.26 -15.84 -24.74
N LYS A 437 -0.15 -17.07 -24.39
CA LYS A 437 -1.48 -17.41 -23.88
C LYS A 437 -1.41 -18.47 -22.78
N ASP A 438 -2.39 -18.43 -21.89
CA ASP A 438 -2.55 -19.44 -20.84
C ASP A 438 -3.07 -20.75 -21.48
N ASP A 439 -2.34 -21.86 -21.29
CA ASP A 439 -2.64 -23.15 -21.96
C ASP A 439 -3.46 -24.13 -21.08
N GLY A 440 -3.79 -23.71 -19.85
CA GLY A 440 -4.64 -24.43 -18.91
C GLY A 440 -6.14 -24.33 -19.23
N ILE A 441 -6.57 -23.32 -20.00
CA ILE A 441 -7.99 -23.05 -20.25
C ILE A 441 -8.59 -24.17 -21.13
N ARG A 442 -9.81 -24.59 -20.83
CA ARG A 442 -10.53 -25.68 -21.52
C ARG A 442 -11.88 -25.17 -22.00
N LYS A 443 -11.99 -24.90 -23.31
CA LYS A 443 -13.24 -24.45 -23.97
C LYS A 443 -14.39 -25.46 -23.82
N GLY A 444 -14.06 -26.75 -23.81
CA GLY A 444 -15.02 -27.86 -23.78
C GLY A 444 -15.42 -28.35 -22.39
N THR A 445 -15.06 -27.64 -21.32
CA THR A 445 -15.50 -28.03 -19.97
C THR A 445 -17.01 -27.97 -19.88
N SER A 446 -17.64 -29.09 -19.51
CA SER A 446 -19.07 -29.21 -19.28
C SER A 446 -19.33 -29.88 -17.93
N MET A 447 -20.52 -29.68 -17.37
CA MET A 447 -20.91 -30.35 -16.13
C MET A 447 -20.85 -31.88 -16.28
N ASP A 448 -21.31 -32.43 -17.40
CA ASP A 448 -21.22 -33.86 -17.68
C ASP A 448 -19.78 -34.38 -17.69
N ALA A 449 -18.85 -33.62 -18.29
CA ALA A 449 -17.44 -33.98 -18.32
C ALA A 449 -16.82 -33.94 -16.93
N LEU A 450 -17.15 -32.92 -16.13
CA LEU A 450 -16.67 -32.76 -14.75
C LEU A 450 -17.20 -33.87 -13.85
N GLN A 451 -18.48 -34.22 -13.92
CA GLN A 451 -19.10 -35.26 -13.08
C GLN A 451 -18.53 -36.66 -13.35
N ARG A 452 -18.01 -36.92 -14.57
CA ARG A 452 -17.33 -38.19 -14.92
C ARG A 452 -15.95 -38.34 -14.28
N LEU A 453 -15.36 -37.26 -13.80
CA LEU A 453 -14.03 -37.32 -13.20
C LEU A 453 -14.08 -38.01 -11.84
N ARG A 454 -13.11 -38.91 -11.62
CA ARG A 454 -12.94 -39.63 -10.37
C ARG A 454 -12.28 -38.72 -9.33
N PRO A 455 -12.64 -38.86 -8.04
CA PRO A 455 -11.89 -38.26 -6.94
C PRO A 455 -10.41 -38.63 -6.98
N VAL A 456 -9.54 -37.70 -6.61
CA VAL A 456 -8.08 -37.87 -6.70
C VAL A 456 -7.45 -38.32 -5.38
N PHE A 457 -7.94 -37.81 -4.24
CA PHE A 457 -7.26 -37.95 -2.95
C PHE A 457 -7.93 -38.98 -2.04
N ASP A 458 -9.26 -38.91 -1.90
CA ASP A 458 -10.07 -39.92 -1.23
C ASP A 458 -11.03 -40.56 -2.24
N LYS A 459 -11.17 -41.89 -2.24
CA LYS A 459 -12.14 -42.62 -3.08
C LYS A 459 -13.59 -42.20 -2.83
N GLN A 460 -13.89 -41.77 -1.60
CA GLN A 460 -15.20 -41.22 -1.21
C GLN A 460 -15.22 -39.68 -1.23
N GLY A 461 -14.10 -39.07 -1.66
CA GLY A 461 -13.94 -37.62 -1.76
C GLY A 461 -14.74 -37.02 -2.90
N THR A 462 -14.70 -35.70 -2.98
CA THR A 462 -15.38 -34.90 -4.01
C THR A 462 -14.40 -34.06 -4.83
N THR A 463 -13.15 -33.96 -4.38
CA THR A 463 -12.07 -33.26 -5.05
C THR A 463 -11.55 -34.08 -6.23
N THR A 464 -11.58 -33.50 -7.42
CA THR A 464 -11.12 -34.09 -8.69
C THR A 464 -10.12 -33.18 -9.38
N ALA A 465 -9.43 -33.70 -10.40
CA ALA A 465 -8.56 -32.88 -11.23
C ALA A 465 -9.29 -31.74 -11.97
N GLY A 466 -10.60 -31.85 -12.17
CA GLY A 466 -11.40 -30.82 -12.86
C GLY A 466 -11.86 -29.69 -11.94
N ASN A 467 -12.00 -29.95 -10.65
CA ASN A 467 -12.39 -28.95 -9.64
C ASN A 467 -11.24 -28.58 -8.69
N SER A 468 -10.01 -28.85 -9.13
CA SER A 468 -8.76 -28.43 -8.48
C SER A 468 -7.95 -27.56 -9.43
N SER A 469 -7.10 -26.70 -8.88
CA SER A 469 -6.12 -25.97 -9.68
C SER A 469 -5.14 -26.89 -10.39
N GLN A 470 -4.69 -26.45 -11.56
CA GLN A 470 -3.69 -27.19 -12.34
C GLN A 470 -2.29 -26.92 -11.79
N VAL A 471 -1.45 -27.97 -11.76
CA VAL A 471 0.01 -27.80 -11.58
C VAL A 471 0.58 -27.04 -12.77
N THR A 472 1.30 -25.95 -12.49
CA THR A 472 1.52 -24.88 -13.47
C THR A 472 2.87 -24.21 -13.28
N ASP A 473 3.50 -23.84 -14.39
CA ASP A 473 4.70 -23.00 -14.43
C ASP A 473 4.30 -21.55 -14.76
N GLY A 474 4.99 -20.59 -14.14
CA GLY A 474 4.86 -19.19 -14.48
C GLY A 474 5.48 -18.23 -13.47
N ALA A 475 5.57 -16.96 -13.86
CA ALA A 475 6.10 -15.88 -13.04
C ALA A 475 5.23 -14.61 -13.12
N ALA A 476 5.31 -13.75 -12.10
CA ALA A 476 4.67 -12.44 -12.07
C ALA A 476 5.49 -11.45 -11.25
N LEU A 477 5.50 -10.18 -11.66
CA LEU A 477 6.21 -9.09 -11.01
C LEU A 477 5.29 -7.87 -10.83
N VAL A 478 5.51 -7.12 -9.76
CA VAL A 478 4.85 -5.88 -9.37
C VAL A 478 5.92 -4.87 -8.99
N LEU A 479 5.94 -3.71 -9.65
CA LEU A 479 6.78 -2.57 -9.30
C LEU A 479 6.05 -1.72 -8.28
N LEU A 480 6.65 -1.52 -7.11
CA LEU A 480 6.12 -0.67 -6.04
C LEU A 480 7.06 0.50 -5.77
N ALA A 481 6.50 1.65 -5.43
CA ALA A 481 7.27 2.81 -5.01
C ALA A 481 6.50 3.62 -3.96
N ARG A 482 7.22 4.45 -3.18
CA ARG A 482 6.61 5.57 -2.48
C ARG A 482 6.01 6.52 -3.53
N ARG A 483 4.81 7.07 -3.28
CA ARG A 483 4.14 7.97 -4.24
C ARG A 483 5.04 9.14 -4.67
N SER A 484 5.74 9.78 -3.73
CA SER A 484 6.68 10.86 -4.03
C SER A 484 7.83 10.42 -4.94
N ALA A 485 8.37 9.21 -4.74
CA ALA A 485 9.39 8.64 -5.59
C ALA A 485 8.85 8.29 -6.99
N ALA A 486 7.65 7.72 -7.08
CA ALA A 486 6.99 7.45 -8.35
C ALA A 486 6.79 8.73 -9.18
N ILE A 487 6.36 9.83 -8.55
CA ILE A 487 6.22 11.15 -9.19
C ILE A 487 7.58 11.67 -9.67
N ARG A 488 8.61 11.66 -8.79
CA ARG A 488 9.97 12.09 -9.11
C ARG A 488 10.57 11.32 -10.29
N LEU A 489 10.34 10.02 -10.34
CA LEU A 489 10.82 9.10 -11.38
C LEU A 489 9.89 9.04 -12.60
N LYS A 490 8.79 9.81 -12.61
CA LYS A 490 7.78 9.85 -13.68
C LYS A 490 7.19 8.47 -14.01
N LEU A 491 7.03 7.63 -13.00
CA LEU A 491 6.40 6.32 -13.13
C LEU A 491 4.87 6.45 -13.15
N PRO A 492 4.15 5.59 -13.88
CA PRO A 492 2.71 5.50 -13.77
C PRO A 492 2.30 5.17 -12.33
N ILE A 493 1.16 5.69 -11.88
CA ILE A 493 0.56 5.33 -10.58
C ILE A 493 -0.77 4.63 -10.90
N LEU A 494 -0.75 3.30 -10.89
CA LEU A 494 -1.91 2.49 -11.30
C LEU A 494 -2.86 2.28 -10.12
N ALA A 495 -2.30 1.99 -8.96
CA ALA A 495 -3.05 1.63 -7.77
C ALA A 495 -2.26 1.94 -6.49
N ARG A 496 -2.93 1.85 -5.35
CA ARG A 496 -2.34 1.92 -4.01
C ARG A 496 -2.49 0.59 -3.30
N PHE A 497 -1.42 0.16 -2.63
CA PHE A 497 -1.45 -0.98 -1.72
C PHE A 497 -1.98 -0.50 -0.37
N VAL A 498 -3.22 -0.85 -0.02
CA VAL A 498 -3.94 -0.24 1.11
C VAL A 498 -3.68 -0.97 2.41
N SER A 499 -3.84 -2.29 2.41
CA SER A 499 -3.67 -3.11 3.60
C SER A 499 -3.29 -4.54 3.23
N PHE A 500 -2.69 -5.23 4.19
CA PHE A 500 -2.35 -6.64 4.13
C PHE A 500 -2.63 -7.32 5.47
N ALA A 501 -3.15 -8.52 5.42
CA ALA A 501 -3.38 -9.35 6.60
C ALA A 501 -3.02 -10.81 6.33
N VAL A 502 -2.46 -11.44 7.37
CA VAL A 502 -2.30 -12.89 7.46
C VAL A 502 -3.07 -13.37 8.70
N ALA A 503 -3.65 -14.56 8.59
CA ALA A 503 -4.32 -15.26 9.67
C ALA A 503 -3.87 -16.73 9.71
N GLY A 504 -3.65 -17.26 10.91
CA GLY A 504 -3.49 -18.70 11.13
C GLY A 504 -4.85 -19.37 11.32
N VAL A 505 -4.97 -20.59 10.81
CA VAL A 505 -6.16 -21.46 10.92
C VAL A 505 -5.69 -22.90 11.10
N ASP A 506 -6.61 -23.82 11.38
CA ASP A 506 -6.29 -25.24 11.48
C ASP A 506 -5.72 -25.78 10.14
N PRO A 507 -4.54 -26.43 10.14
CA PRO A 507 -3.93 -27.04 8.95
C PRO A 507 -4.85 -28.03 8.21
N GLU A 508 -5.72 -28.78 8.90
CA GLU A 508 -6.62 -29.76 8.26
C GLU A 508 -7.65 -29.11 7.33
N ILE A 509 -7.98 -27.85 7.62
CA ILE A 509 -8.98 -27.07 6.90
C ILE A 509 -8.38 -25.75 6.42
N MET A 510 -7.08 -25.75 6.09
CA MET A 510 -6.33 -24.56 5.64
C MET A 510 -7.04 -23.74 4.54
N GLY A 511 -7.89 -24.39 3.74
CA GLY A 511 -8.76 -23.77 2.75
C GLY A 511 -9.66 -22.64 3.28
N ILE A 512 -9.98 -22.60 4.59
CA ILE A 512 -10.78 -21.54 5.19
C ILE A 512 -10.02 -20.22 5.36
N GLY A 513 -8.70 -20.20 5.17
CA GLY A 513 -7.83 -19.05 5.41
C GLY A 513 -8.36 -17.70 4.90
N PRO A 514 -8.85 -17.59 3.64
CA PRO A 514 -9.43 -16.35 3.11
C PRO A 514 -10.62 -15.83 3.91
N ALA A 515 -11.46 -16.72 4.44
CA ALA A 515 -12.61 -16.34 5.26
C ALA A 515 -12.23 -15.62 6.56
N VAL A 516 -10.97 -15.76 7.00
CA VAL A 516 -10.42 -15.06 8.18
C VAL A 516 -9.54 -13.89 7.76
N ALA A 517 -8.73 -14.05 6.72
CA ALA A 517 -7.78 -13.02 6.28
C ALA A 517 -8.46 -11.82 5.60
N ILE A 518 -9.52 -12.04 4.81
CA ILE A 518 -10.23 -10.96 4.11
C ILE A 518 -10.84 -9.95 5.10
N PRO A 519 -11.67 -10.37 6.10
CA PRO A 519 -12.21 -9.43 7.08
C PRO A 519 -11.12 -8.62 7.79
N LYS A 520 -10.00 -9.26 8.16
CA LYS A 520 -8.87 -8.60 8.84
C LYS A 520 -8.17 -7.56 7.96
N ALA A 521 -8.03 -7.83 6.65
CA ALA A 521 -7.47 -6.85 5.71
C ALA A 521 -8.42 -5.67 5.49
N LEU A 522 -9.73 -5.92 5.42
CA LEU A 522 -10.74 -4.88 5.27
C LEU A 522 -10.84 -3.99 6.50
N GLU A 523 -10.81 -4.57 7.70
CA GLU A 523 -10.78 -3.84 8.96
C GLU A 523 -9.58 -2.88 9.01
N LYS A 524 -8.38 -3.37 8.68
CA LYS A 524 -7.16 -2.54 8.57
C LYS A 524 -7.28 -1.42 7.54
N ALA A 525 -8.07 -1.62 6.49
CA ALA A 525 -8.33 -0.62 5.45
C ALA A 525 -9.47 0.34 5.80
N GLY A 526 -10.21 0.10 6.89
CA GLY A 526 -11.44 0.84 7.20
C GLY A 526 -12.58 0.58 6.20
N LEU A 527 -12.61 -0.59 5.57
CA LEU A 527 -13.57 -0.96 4.52
C LEU A 527 -14.49 -2.10 4.97
N ARG A 528 -15.62 -2.24 4.28
CA ARG A 528 -16.58 -3.35 4.41
C ARG A 528 -16.54 -4.23 3.16
N MET A 529 -17.12 -5.43 3.28
CA MET A 529 -17.27 -6.35 2.13
C MET A 529 -17.98 -5.68 0.94
N ASP A 530 -18.97 -4.81 1.20
CA ASP A 530 -19.76 -4.14 0.17
C ASP A 530 -18.97 -3.12 -0.65
N ASP A 531 -17.90 -2.56 -0.08
CA ASP A 531 -17.01 -1.60 -0.76
C ASP A 531 -16.14 -2.27 -1.84
N ILE A 532 -16.01 -3.60 -1.78
CA ILE A 532 -15.14 -4.35 -2.68
C ILE A 532 -15.90 -4.72 -3.95
N SER A 533 -15.30 -4.41 -5.09
CA SER A 533 -15.88 -4.61 -6.41
C SER A 533 -15.40 -5.88 -7.10
N VAL A 534 -14.18 -6.32 -6.80
CA VAL A 534 -13.55 -7.51 -7.40
C VAL A 534 -12.80 -8.27 -6.33
N PHE A 535 -13.02 -9.58 -6.27
CA PHE A 535 -12.26 -10.52 -5.45
C PHE A 535 -11.49 -11.45 -6.38
N GLU A 536 -10.16 -11.33 -6.38
CA GLU A 536 -9.25 -12.35 -6.88
C GLU A 536 -8.97 -13.33 -5.74
N LEU A 537 -9.80 -14.36 -5.64
CA LEU A 537 -9.69 -15.42 -4.64
C LEU A 537 -9.06 -16.66 -5.30
N ASN A 538 -7.92 -17.12 -4.78
CA ASN A 538 -7.23 -18.24 -5.38
C ASN A 538 -8.07 -19.53 -5.32
N GLU A 539 -8.21 -20.18 -6.47
CA GLU A 539 -9.00 -21.39 -6.65
C GLU A 539 -8.10 -22.63 -6.54
N ALA A 540 -7.38 -22.78 -5.42
CA ALA A 540 -6.54 -23.96 -5.18
C ALA A 540 -7.34 -25.26 -5.35
N PHE A 541 -8.55 -25.26 -4.78
CA PHE A 541 -9.61 -26.25 -5.00
C PHE A 541 -10.92 -25.51 -5.32
N ALA A 542 -12.03 -26.20 -5.52
CA ALA A 542 -13.35 -25.56 -5.57
C ALA A 542 -14.06 -25.59 -4.20
N SER A 543 -13.75 -26.58 -3.37
CA SER A 543 -14.37 -26.81 -2.05
C SER A 543 -14.19 -25.62 -1.09
N GLN A 544 -12.95 -25.14 -0.97
CA GLN A 544 -12.56 -23.98 -0.19
C GLN A 544 -13.10 -22.66 -0.77
N VAL A 545 -13.21 -22.52 -2.10
CA VAL A 545 -13.83 -21.33 -2.72
C VAL A 545 -15.29 -21.30 -2.35
N ALA A 546 -16.02 -22.41 -2.55
CA ALA A 546 -17.42 -22.55 -2.18
C ALA A 546 -17.65 -22.18 -0.71
N TYR A 547 -16.81 -22.71 0.18
CA TYR A 547 -16.86 -22.34 1.60
C TYR A 547 -16.63 -20.84 1.82
N CYS A 548 -15.55 -20.27 1.29
CA CYS A 548 -15.18 -18.88 1.54
C CYS A 548 -16.23 -17.90 1.02
N ILE A 549 -16.76 -18.12 -0.19
CA ILE A 549 -17.78 -17.23 -0.77
C ILE A 549 -19.10 -17.32 -0.01
N LYS A 550 -19.49 -18.52 0.45
CA LYS A 550 -20.69 -18.73 1.26
C LYS A 550 -20.54 -18.08 2.64
N LYS A 551 -19.37 -18.25 3.28
CA LYS A 551 -19.08 -17.72 4.61
C LYS A 551 -19.00 -16.20 4.63
N LEU A 552 -18.41 -15.61 3.58
CA LEU A 552 -18.21 -14.16 3.48
C LEU A 552 -19.36 -13.43 2.75
N GLY A 553 -20.28 -14.16 2.12
CA GLY A 553 -21.34 -13.57 1.30
C GLY A 553 -20.82 -12.88 0.04
N VAL A 554 -19.76 -13.41 -0.58
CA VAL A 554 -19.17 -12.82 -1.80
C VAL A 554 -20.10 -13.05 -2.99
N PRO A 555 -20.58 -12.00 -3.67
CA PRO A 555 -21.39 -12.15 -4.88
C PRO A 555 -20.59 -12.81 -6.01
N LYS A 556 -21.22 -13.75 -6.74
CA LYS A 556 -20.56 -14.55 -7.78
C LYS A 556 -19.97 -13.70 -8.90
N GLU A 557 -20.60 -12.58 -9.22
CA GLU A 557 -20.19 -11.63 -10.26
C GLU A 557 -18.98 -10.78 -9.88
N LYS A 558 -18.65 -10.72 -8.58
CA LYS A 558 -17.44 -10.06 -8.07
C LYS A 558 -16.26 -11.04 -7.93
N LEU A 559 -16.51 -12.35 -7.94
CA LEU A 559 -15.51 -13.40 -7.80
C LEU A 559 -14.84 -13.76 -9.13
N ASN A 560 -13.52 -13.58 -9.21
CA ASN A 560 -12.65 -14.01 -10.31
C ASN A 560 -13.29 -13.76 -11.69
N PRO A 561 -13.60 -12.49 -12.05
CA PRO A 561 -14.40 -12.17 -13.24
C PRO A 561 -13.75 -12.61 -14.55
N ASN A 562 -12.43 -12.87 -14.56
CA ASN A 562 -11.69 -13.41 -15.70
C ASN A 562 -11.28 -14.88 -15.51
N GLY A 563 -11.93 -15.60 -14.59
CA GLY A 563 -11.57 -16.96 -14.19
C GLY A 563 -10.39 -16.98 -13.23
N GLY A 564 -10.23 -18.11 -12.53
CA GLY A 564 -9.20 -18.28 -11.52
C GLY A 564 -8.30 -19.48 -11.78
N ALA A 565 -7.67 -19.99 -10.73
CA ALA A 565 -6.60 -20.98 -10.82
C ALA A 565 -7.04 -22.39 -11.27
N ILE A 566 -8.34 -22.73 -11.21
CA ILE A 566 -8.84 -23.96 -11.83
C ILE A 566 -8.64 -23.91 -13.35
N ALA A 567 -8.90 -22.74 -13.96
CA ALA A 567 -8.74 -22.55 -15.39
C ALA A 567 -7.33 -22.09 -15.81
N LEU A 568 -6.78 -21.11 -15.10
CA LEU A 568 -5.51 -20.46 -15.43
C LEU A 568 -4.29 -21.23 -14.89
N GLY A 569 -4.49 -22.06 -13.86
CA GLY A 569 -3.42 -22.76 -13.16
C GLY A 569 -2.92 -22.05 -11.90
N HIS A 570 -2.21 -22.80 -11.05
CA HIS A 570 -1.68 -22.34 -9.76
C HIS A 570 -0.15 -22.57 -9.64
N PRO A 571 0.68 -21.68 -10.22
CA PRO A 571 2.11 -21.66 -9.92
C PRO A 571 2.28 -21.05 -8.52
N LEU A 572 2.50 -21.91 -7.51
CA LEU A 572 2.39 -21.59 -6.08
C LEU A 572 2.96 -20.21 -5.71
N GLY A 573 4.29 -20.03 -5.84
CA GLY A 573 4.96 -18.78 -5.49
C GLY A 573 4.55 -17.57 -6.33
N CYS A 574 4.12 -17.78 -7.57
CA CYS A 574 3.73 -16.70 -8.51
C CYS A 574 2.31 -16.16 -8.25
N THR A 575 1.40 -17.00 -7.76
CA THR A 575 -0.05 -16.75 -7.81
C THR A 575 -0.48 -15.44 -7.15
N GLY A 576 0.06 -15.10 -5.98
CA GLY A 576 -0.30 -13.87 -5.27
C GLY A 576 0.03 -12.59 -6.06
N ALA A 577 1.20 -12.54 -6.71
CA ALA A 577 1.59 -11.42 -7.57
C ALA A 577 0.82 -11.44 -8.90
N ARG A 578 0.57 -12.63 -9.45
CA ARG A 578 -0.26 -12.82 -10.65
C ARG A 578 -1.65 -12.24 -10.47
N GLN A 579 -2.29 -12.52 -9.34
CA GLN A 579 -3.64 -12.02 -9.03
C GLN A 579 -3.68 -10.49 -8.96
N ILE A 580 -2.63 -9.82 -8.49
CA ILE A 580 -2.54 -8.35 -8.58
C ILE A 580 -2.49 -7.91 -10.05
N ALA A 581 -1.65 -8.55 -10.87
CA ALA A 581 -1.57 -8.24 -12.30
C ALA A 581 -2.91 -8.42 -13.03
N THR A 582 -3.72 -9.41 -12.63
CA THR A 582 -5.08 -9.64 -13.16
C THR A 582 -6.12 -8.66 -12.59
N LEU A 583 -5.99 -8.28 -11.32
CA LEU A 583 -6.93 -7.40 -10.64
C LEU A 583 -6.92 -5.98 -11.21
N LEU A 584 -5.73 -5.42 -11.47
CA LEU A 584 -5.62 -4.00 -11.84
C LEU A 584 -6.35 -3.65 -13.15
N PRO A 585 -6.15 -4.37 -14.27
CA PRO A 585 -6.88 -4.09 -15.51
C PRO A 585 -8.39 -4.30 -15.35
N GLU A 586 -8.82 -5.26 -14.52
CA GLU A 586 -10.24 -5.50 -14.25
C GLU A 586 -10.89 -4.34 -13.50
N LEU A 587 -10.26 -3.85 -12.42
CA LEU A 587 -10.77 -2.70 -11.68
C LEU A 587 -10.92 -1.49 -12.58
N ARG A 588 -9.92 -1.21 -13.44
CA ARG A 588 -9.99 -0.11 -14.41
C ARG A 588 -11.10 -0.32 -15.44
N ARG A 589 -11.25 -1.53 -16.00
CA ARG A 589 -12.33 -1.86 -16.95
C ARG A 589 -13.72 -1.69 -16.33
N LYS A 590 -13.87 -2.01 -15.05
CA LYS A 590 -15.11 -1.81 -14.28
C LYS A 590 -15.28 -0.39 -13.73
N LYS A 591 -14.30 0.50 -13.89
CA LYS A 591 -14.21 1.80 -13.19
C LYS A 591 -14.46 1.66 -11.68
N ALA A 592 -13.99 0.53 -11.15
CA ALA A 592 -14.13 0.16 -9.76
C ALA A 592 -12.93 0.64 -8.97
N ARG A 593 -13.17 0.92 -7.68
CA ARG A 593 -12.15 1.49 -6.80
C ARG A 593 -11.40 0.44 -6.01
N PHE A 594 -12.08 -0.42 -5.26
CA PHE A 594 -11.42 -1.38 -4.38
C PHE A 594 -11.55 -2.81 -4.88
N GLY A 595 -10.44 -3.54 -4.79
CA GLY A 595 -10.36 -4.97 -5.02
C GLY A 595 -9.60 -5.68 -3.92
N VAL A 596 -9.85 -6.97 -3.78
CA VAL A 596 -9.17 -7.84 -2.82
C VAL A 596 -8.47 -8.97 -3.56
N VAL A 597 -7.21 -9.22 -3.19
CA VAL A 597 -6.47 -10.44 -3.55
C VAL A 597 -6.38 -11.32 -2.31
N SER A 598 -6.78 -12.59 -2.38
CA SER A 598 -6.72 -13.51 -1.24
C SER A 598 -6.53 -14.98 -1.63
N MET A 599 -5.91 -15.75 -0.72
CA MET A 599 -5.62 -17.16 -0.90
C MET A 599 -5.56 -17.91 0.43
N CYS A 600 -5.90 -19.19 0.40
CA CYS A 600 -5.50 -20.14 1.44
C CYS A 600 -4.00 -20.43 1.31
N ILE A 601 -3.41 -20.95 2.38
CA ILE A 601 -1.99 -21.19 2.49
C ILE A 601 -1.79 -22.56 3.13
N GLY A 602 -0.92 -23.35 2.52
CA GLY A 602 -0.50 -24.62 3.09
C GLY A 602 -0.11 -24.51 4.56
N THR A 603 -0.31 -25.60 5.30
CA THR A 603 -0.05 -25.68 6.76
C THR A 603 -0.91 -24.76 7.64
N GLY A 604 -2.06 -24.30 7.15
CA GLY A 604 -3.07 -23.64 8.00
C GLY A 604 -2.94 -22.13 8.11
N MET A 605 -2.94 -21.40 6.99
CA MET A 605 -2.99 -19.93 7.02
C MET A 605 -3.88 -19.37 5.89
N GLY A 606 -4.17 -18.07 5.97
CA GLY A 606 -4.74 -17.28 4.87
C GLY A 606 -4.06 -15.92 4.77
N ALA A 607 -4.00 -15.37 3.56
CA ALA A 607 -3.54 -14.00 3.31
C ALA A 607 -4.56 -13.22 2.49
N ALA A 608 -4.65 -11.91 2.74
CA ALA A 608 -5.46 -11.00 1.95
C ALA A 608 -4.78 -9.63 1.84
N ALA A 609 -4.91 -8.99 0.68
CA ALA A 609 -4.52 -7.60 0.46
C ALA A 609 -5.66 -6.81 -0.16
N VAL A 610 -5.81 -5.55 0.27
CA VAL A 610 -6.73 -4.58 -0.33
C VAL A 610 -5.94 -3.67 -1.26
N ILE A 611 -6.42 -3.55 -2.50
CA ILE A 611 -5.83 -2.71 -3.54
C ILE A 611 -6.84 -1.66 -3.96
N GLU A 612 -6.42 -0.41 -4.01
CA GLU A 612 -7.22 0.72 -4.51
C GLU A 612 -6.74 1.10 -5.91
N ASN A 613 -7.61 0.98 -6.90
CA ASN A 613 -7.40 1.52 -8.23
C ASN A 613 -7.37 3.06 -8.20
N LEU A 614 -6.28 3.63 -8.70
CA LEU A 614 -6.09 5.09 -8.81
C LEU A 614 -6.15 5.56 -10.26
N ALA A 615 -6.06 4.65 -11.22
CA ALA A 615 -6.19 4.96 -12.64
C ALA A 615 -7.66 5.23 -12.98
N GLN A 616 -7.98 6.49 -13.27
CA GLN A 616 -9.26 6.94 -13.81
C GLN A 616 -9.34 6.73 -15.32
#